data_AF-A0A971RRX8-F1
#
_entry.id   AF-A0A971RRX8-F1
#
_cell.length_a   1.000
_cell.length_b   1.000
_cell.length_c   1.000
_cell.angle_alpha   90.00
_cell.angle_beta   90.00
_cell.angle_gamma   90.00
#
_symmetry.space_group_name_H-M   'P 1'
#
loop_
_entity.id
_entity.type
_entity.pdbx_description
1 polymer ?
#
loop_
_entity_poly.entity_id
_entity_poly.type
_entity_poly.pdbx_seq_one_letter_code
_entity_poly.pdbx_strand_id
1 'polypeptide(L)'
;YIFDNYGIPYVTLKDGDIRRGEALKELDCLILPSAKAQALAKGLPGDLFPHKFSGGLGERGAERIHHFEEQGGTLIALDAACDWAIQNLWLPVTNVVGNLPPEKFYVPGSFLRVLFQTDHPLSYGLARETNVVFLHSPAFHVDQDAVSVATYPLQNPLVAGWILGAEYLHGKTALAEVPLGRGRVILIGFRPQFRAQARGTYRVLFNAMMRSVLL
;
A
#
# COMPACT_ATOMS: atom_id res chain seq x y z
N TYR A 1 -0.16 15.55 9.31
CA TYR A 1 1.04 16.35 8.98
C TYR A 1 1.23 16.54 7.47
N ILE A 2 1.45 15.48 6.68
CA ILE A 2 1.71 15.64 5.24
C ILE A 2 0.52 16.30 4.55
N PHE A 3 -0.69 15.76 4.72
CA PHE A 3 -1.88 16.33 4.08
C PHE A 3 -2.16 17.77 4.53
N ASP A 4 -1.99 18.07 5.83
CA ASP A 4 -2.10 19.45 6.34
C ASP A 4 -1.10 20.39 5.65
N ASN A 5 0.16 19.98 5.50
CA ASN A 5 1.21 20.78 4.87
C ASN A 5 0.96 21.04 3.37
N TYR A 6 0.20 20.17 2.70
CA TYR A 6 -0.12 20.30 1.27
C TYR A 6 -1.58 20.71 1.02
N GLY A 7 -2.34 21.06 2.07
CA GLY A 7 -3.72 21.53 1.94
C GLY A 7 -4.69 20.48 1.38
N ILE A 8 -4.39 19.19 1.54
CA ILE A 8 -5.23 18.10 1.04
C ILE A 8 -6.32 17.82 2.09
N PRO A 9 -7.62 17.95 1.77
CA PRO A 9 -8.68 17.64 2.70
C PRO A 9 -8.71 16.13 2.99
N TYR A 10 -8.88 15.77 4.26
CA TYR A 10 -9.01 14.39 4.68
C TYR A 10 -9.91 14.28 5.92
N VAL A 11 -10.50 13.11 6.08
CA VAL A 11 -11.16 12.68 7.32
C VAL A 11 -10.41 11.48 7.88
N THR A 12 -10.37 11.37 9.20
CA THR A 12 -9.80 10.18 9.87
C THR A 12 -10.93 9.24 10.22
N LEU A 13 -10.92 8.05 9.63
CA LEU A 13 -11.87 6.99 9.93
C LEU A 13 -11.31 6.01 10.95
N LYS A 14 -12.14 5.58 11.89
CA LYS A 14 -11.89 4.41 12.73
C LYS A 14 -12.49 3.17 12.07
N ASP A 15 -12.08 2.01 12.56
CA ASP A 15 -12.63 0.71 12.15
C ASP A 15 -14.16 0.65 12.21
N GLY A 16 -14.77 1.25 13.25
CA GLY A 16 -16.22 1.33 13.40
C GLY A 16 -16.90 2.18 12.31
N ASP A 17 -16.26 3.25 11.84
CA ASP A 17 -16.78 4.08 10.75
C ASP A 17 -16.79 3.31 9.43
N ILE A 18 -15.70 2.58 9.15
CA ILE A 18 -15.58 1.73 7.96
C ILE A 18 -16.61 0.60 8.00
N ARG A 19 -16.82 -0.05 9.15
CA ARG A 19 -17.83 -1.12 9.32
C ARG A 19 -19.27 -0.61 9.17
N ARG A 20 -19.55 0.66 9.48
CA ARG A 20 -20.85 1.30 9.18
C ARG A 20 -20.96 1.60 7.68
N GLY A 21 -19.90 2.12 7.07
CA GLY A 21 -19.79 2.35 5.63
C GLY A 21 -20.42 3.65 5.14
N GLU A 22 -21.13 4.39 5.99
CA GLU A 22 -21.74 5.68 5.62
C GLU A 22 -20.69 6.69 5.19
N ALA A 23 -19.60 6.80 5.95
CA ALA A 23 -18.50 7.71 5.66
C ALA A 23 -17.74 7.36 4.36
N LEU A 24 -17.79 6.11 3.89
CA LEU A 24 -17.10 5.70 2.66
C LEU A 24 -17.77 6.29 1.40
N LYS A 25 -19.06 6.64 1.47
CA LYS A 25 -19.82 7.19 0.35
C LYS A 25 -19.38 8.59 -0.06
N GLU A 26 -18.68 9.29 0.82
CA GLU A 26 -18.22 10.67 0.63
C GLU A 26 -16.73 10.73 0.23
N LEU A 27 -16.07 9.58 0.05
CA LEU A 27 -14.64 9.51 -0.25
C LEU A 27 -14.41 9.19 -1.73
N ASP A 28 -13.39 9.83 -2.33
CA ASP A 28 -12.84 9.39 -3.60
C ASP A 28 -11.83 8.24 -3.40
N CYS A 29 -11.02 8.34 -2.34
CA CYS A 29 -10.04 7.33 -1.97
C CYS A 29 -10.01 7.04 -0.47
N LEU A 30 -9.69 5.79 -0.14
CA LEU A 30 -9.45 5.31 1.21
C LEU A 30 -7.97 4.90 1.32
N ILE A 31 -7.25 5.45 2.29
CA ILE A 31 -5.84 5.11 2.53
C ILE A 31 -5.73 4.23 3.76
N LEU A 32 -5.24 3.00 3.59
CA LEU A 32 -4.86 2.15 4.71
C LEU A 32 -3.41 2.45 5.09
N PRO A 33 -3.17 3.05 6.27
CA PRO A 33 -1.83 3.23 6.75
C PRO A 33 -1.21 1.87 7.02
N SER A 34 0.12 1.81 7.00
CA SER A 34 0.76 0.54 7.18
C SER A 34 0.59 -0.02 8.57
N ALA A 35 0.00 -1.20 8.61
CA ALA A 35 -0.13 -2.06 9.75
C ALA A 35 -0.19 -3.50 9.25
N LYS A 36 0.26 -4.45 10.06
CA LYS A 36 0.18 -5.88 9.70
C LYS A 36 -1.28 -6.27 9.44
N ALA A 37 -1.50 -7.15 8.48
CA ALA A 37 -2.85 -7.62 8.12
C ALA A 37 -3.67 -8.08 9.33
N GLN A 38 -3.05 -8.82 10.24
CA GLN A 38 -3.72 -9.27 11.45
C GLN A 38 -4.17 -8.12 12.37
N ALA A 39 -3.35 -7.05 12.47
CA ALA A 39 -3.67 -5.87 13.26
C ALA A 39 -4.79 -5.03 12.62
N LEU A 40 -4.83 -4.93 11.29
CA LEU A 40 -5.96 -4.29 10.59
C LEU A 40 -7.25 -5.10 10.77
N ALA A 41 -7.18 -6.43 10.68
CA ALA A 41 -8.33 -7.29 10.79
C ALA A 41 -8.92 -7.35 12.21
N LYS A 42 -8.08 -7.56 13.23
CA LYS A 42 -8.52 -7.76 14.62
C LYS A 42 -8.45 -6.50 15.48
N GLY A 43 -7.61 -5.54 15.12
CA GLY A 43 -7.33 -4.36 15.93
C GLY A 43 -6.73 -4.69 17.29
N LEU A 44 -6.94 -3.80 18.25
CA LEU A 44 -6.50 -4.00 19.62
C LEU A 44 -7.47 -4.91 20.40
N PRO A 45 -6.96 -5.77 21.30
CA PRO A 45 -7.77 -6.68 22.11
C PRO A 45 -8.71 -5.93 23.06
N GLY A 46 -10.01 -6.25 23.02
CA GLY A 46 -11.05 -5.52 23.76
C GLY A 46 -11.12 -5.80 25.26
N ASP A 47 -10.45 -6.86 25.72
CA ASP A 47 -10.22 -7.17 27.13
C ASP A 47 -9.10 -6.32 27.76
N LEU A 48 -8.15 -5.84 26.95
CA LEU A 48 -7.02 -5.02 27.41
C LEU A 48 -7.17 -3.53 27.14
N PHE A 49 -7.97 -3.16 26.13
CA PHE A 49 -8.14 -1.77 25.70
C PHE A 49 -9.62 -1.33 25.79
N PRO A 50 -9.89 -0.05 26.12
CA PRO A 50 -11.25 0.48 26.11
C PRO A 50 -11.95 0.23 24.77
N HIS A 51 -13.26 -0.05 24.80
CA HIS A 51 -14.06 -0.39 23.60
C HIS A 51 -13.86 0.58 22.42
N LYS A 52 -13.66 1.88 22.71
CA LYS A 52 -13.42 2.94 21.71
C LYS A 52 -12.06 2.87 20.99
N PHE A 53 -11.17 1.99 21.43
CA PHE A 53 -9.82 1.76 20.89
C PHE A 53 -9.58 0.30 20.50
N SER A 54 -10.50 -0.60 20.85
CA SER A 54 -10.44 -2.03 20.51
C SER A 54 -11.22 -2.36 19.25
N GLY A 55 -10.86 -3.46 18.59
CA GLY A 55 -11.53 -3.93 17.38
C GLY A 55 -10.85 -3.47 16.09
N GLY A 56 -11.09 -4.23 15.03
CA GLY A 56 -10.53 -4.01 13.70
C GLY A 56 -11.60 -4.06 12.62
N LEU A 57 -11.15 -4.07 11.38
CA LEU A 57 -12.03 -4.06 10.21
C LEU A 57 -12.96 -5.29 10.21
N GLY A 58 -12.40 -6.47 10.52
CA GLY A 58 -13.10 -7.75 10.40
C GLY A 58 -13.67 -7.98 8.99
N GLU A 59 -14.50 -9.01 8.85
CA GLU A 59 -15.16 -9.35 7.59
C GLU A 59 -16.08 -8.22 7.10
N ARG A 60 -16.84 -7.61 8.02
CA ARG A 60 -17.74 -6.51 7.67
C ARG A 60 -16.99 -5.28 7.13
N GLY A 61 -15.82 -4.98 7.67
CA GLY A 61 -14.98 -3.89 7.15
C GLY A 61 -14.43 -4.20 5.77
N ALA A 62 -14.00 -5.45 5.54
CA ALA A 62 -13.59 -5.92 4.22
C ALA A 62 -14.73 -5.83 3.20
N GLU A 63 -15.93 -6.30 3.54
CA GLU A 63 -17.13 -6.20 2.69
C GLU A 63 -17.45 -4.74 2.34
N ARG A 64 -17.36 -3.82 3.32
CA ARG A 64 -17.63 -2.40 3.09
C ARG A 64 -16.57 -1.73 2.21
N ILE A 65 -15.30 -2.12 2.34
CA ILE A 65 -14.22 -1.64 1.46
C ILE A 65 -14.41 -2.19 0.04
N HIS A 66 -14.75 -3.47 -0.10
CA HIS A 66 -15.04 -4.08 -1.40
C HIS A 66 -16.17 -3.36 -2.12
N HIS A 67 -17.29 -3.10 -1.43
CA HIS A 67 -18.40 -2.34 -1.99
C HIS A 67 -18.01 -0.89 -2.36
N PHE A 68 -17.14 -0.25 -1.59
CA PHE A 68 -16.60 1.07 -1.93
C PHE A 68 -15.84 1.04 -3.27
N GLU A 69 -15.03 0.01 -3.51
CA GLU A 69 -14.30 -0.18 -4.77
C GLU A 69 -15.23 -0.51 -5.94
N GLU A 70 -16.24 -1.36 -5.73
CA GLU A 70 -17.29 -1.63 -6.75
C GLU A 70 -18.05 -0.36 -7.16
N GLN A 71 -18.10 0.63 -6.27
CA GLN A 71 -18.72 1.93 -6.54
C GLN A 71 -17.82 2.94 -7.26
N GLY A 72 -16.57 2.58 -7.56
CA GLY A 72 -15.59 3.45 -8.21
C GLY A 72 -14.53 4.00 -7.25
N GLY A 73 -14.61 3.68 -5.96
CA GLY A 73 -13.66 4.10 -4.96
C GLY A 73 -12.26 3.53 -5.20
N THR A 74 -11.24 4.26 -4.75
CA THR A 74 -9.84 3.81 -4.82
C THR A 74 -9.30 3.47 -3.44
N LEU A 75 -8.89 2.22 -3.24
CA LEU A 75 -8.15 1.83 -2.05
C LEU A 75 -6.64 1.99 -2.26
N ILE A 76 -5.97 2.69 -1.35
CA ILE A 76 -4.52 2.85 -1.35
C ILE A 76 -3.96 2.13 -0.12
N ALA A 77 -3.31 0.99 -0.32
CA ALA A 77 -2.68 0.22 0.75
C ALA A 77 -1.18 0.53 0.83
N LEU A 78 -0.73 0.89 2.03
CA LEU A 78 0.67 1.26 2.25
C LEU A 78 1.43 0.10 2.91
N ASP A 79 2.43 -0.41 2.18
CA ASP A 79 3.44 -1.35 2.66
C ASP A 79 2.79 -2.58 3.33
N ALA A 80 3.00 -2.86 4.62
CA ALA A 80 2.39 -4.01 5.31
C ALA A 80 0.85 -4.09 5.24
N ALA A 81 0.15 -2.99 4.94
CA ALA A 81 -1.29 -3.03 4.72
C ALA A 81 -1.67 -3.70 3.38
N CYS A 82 -0.74 -3.80 2.43
CA CYS A 82 -0.95 -4.49 1.16
C CYS A 82 -1.31 -5.96 1.37
N ASP A 83 -0.71 -6.64 2.36
CA ASP A 83 -1.07 -8.03 2.67
C ASP A 83 -2.54 -8.16 3.10
N TRP A 84 -3.07 -7.17 3.82
CA TRP A 84 -4.49 -7.14 4.18
C TRP A 84 -5.36 -7.02 2.95
N ALA A 85 -5.05 -6.06 2.06
CA ALA A 85 -5.82 -5.82 0.84
C ALA A 85 -5.79 -7.05 -0.09
N ILE A 86 -4.61 -7.63 -0.32
CA ILE A 86 -4.43 -8.85 -1.10
C ILE A 86 -5.32 -9.98 -0.59
N GLN A 87 -5.28 -10.26 0.71
CA GLN A 87 -5.99 -11.38 1.32
C GLN A 87 -7.51 -11.17 1.38
N ASN A 88 -7.97 -9.97 1.75
CA ASN A 88 -9.39 -9.74 2.06
C ASN A 88 -10.19 -9.32 0.83
N LEU A 89 -9.54 -8.84 -0.23
CA LEU A 89 -10.17 -8.46 -1.50
C LEU A 89 -9.85 -9.45 -2.63
N TRP A 90 -9.19 -10.57 -2.32
CA TRP A 90 -8.90 -11.66 -3.25
C TRP A 90 -8.15 -11.19 -4.50
N LEU A 91 -7.22 -10.24 -4.33
CA LEU A 91 -6.50 -9.65 -5.45
C LEU A 91 -5.57 -10.68 -6.12
N PRO A 92 -5.40 -10.63 -7.46
CA PRO A 92 -4.48 -11.50 -8.20
C PRO A 92 -3.02 -11.03 -8.04
N VAL A 93 -2.58 -10.87 -6.79
CA VAL A 93 -1.26 -10.38 -6.43
C VAL A 93 -0.71 -11.21 -5.29
N THR A 94 0.53 -11.67 -5.41
CA THR A 94 1.20 -12.45 -4.36
C THR A 94 2.36 -11.66 -3.78
N ASN A 95 2.43 -11.54 -2.45
CA ASN A 95 3.63 -11.06 -1.77
C ASN A 95 4.71 -12.15 -1.78
N VAL A 96 5.71 -12.01 -2.65
CA VAL A 96 6.74 -13.04 -2.91
C VAL A 96 7.76 -13.18 -1.80
N VAL A 97 7.86 -12.18 -0.91
CA VAL A 97 8.80 -12.18 0.22
C VAL A 97 8.12 -12.41 1.57
N GLY A 98 6.78 -12.38 1.62
CA GLY A 98 6.01 -12.41 2.87
C GLY A 98 6.15 -13.70 3.69
N ASN A 99 6.44 -14.82 3.04
CA ASN A 99 6.61 -16.14 3.69
C ASN A 99 8.08 -16.60 3.74
N LEU A 100 9.04 -15.75 3.35
CA LEU A 100 10.44 -16.10 3.43
C LEU A 100 10.91 -15.99 4.89
N PRO A 101 11.69 -16.97 5.38
CA PRO A 101 12.26 -16.89 6.71
C PRO A 101 13.33 -15.77 6.75
N PRO A 102 13.51 -15.07 7.88
CA PRO A 102 14.45 -13.95 8.00
C PRO A 102 15.90 -14.31 7.65
N GLU A 103 16.29 -15.57 7.79
CA GLU A 103 17.62 -16.07 7.43
C GLU A 103 17.84 -16.11 5.90
N LYS A 104 16.77 -16.06 5.11
CA LYS A 104 16.82 -15.99 3.64
C LYS A 104 16.57 -14.59 3.10
N PHE A 105 15.63 -13.84 3.69
CA PHE A 105 15.31 -12.50 3.26
C PHE A 105 15.11 -11.56 4.44
N TYR A 106 15.94 -10.52 4.53
CA TYR A 106 15.87 -9.56 5.63
C TYR A 106 16.35 -8.17 5.22
N VAL A 107 15.43 -7.21 5.30
CA VAL A 107 15.69 -5.78 5.03
C VAL A 107 15.01 -4.93 6.10
N PRO A 108 15.72 -4.59 7.19
CA PRO A 108 15.14 -3.90 8.34
C PRO A 108 14.99 -2.38 8.16
N GLY A 109 15.36 -1.84 7.01
CA GLY A 109 15.38 -0.41 6.76
C GLY A 109 16.52 -0.03 5.83
N SER A 110 16.24 0.08 4.55
CA SER A 110 17.24 0.39 3.52
C SER A 110 16.66 1.29 2.42
N PHE A 111 17.54 2.03 1.77
CA PHE A 111 17.22 2.71 0.52
C PHE A 111 17.46 1.74 -0.63
N LEU A 112 16.40 1.40 -1.35
CA LEU A 112 16.46 0.52 -2.51
C LEU A 112 16.11 1.30 -3.77
N ARG A 113 16.76 0.96 -4.88
CA ARG A 113 16.43 1.46 -6.21
C ARG A 113 15.20 0.74 -6.74
N VAL A 114 14.25 1.52 -7.27
CA VAL A 114 13.07 1.04 -7.98
C VAL A 114 13.00 1.70 -9.35
N LEU A 115 12.58 0.91 -10.34
CA LEU A 115 12.38 1.26 -11.74
C LEU A 115 10.90 1.56 -11.99
N PHE A 116 10.54 2.82 -12.20
CA PHE A 116 9.18 3.27 -12.48
C PHE A 116 8.89 3.31 -13.99
N GLN A 117 7.69 2.90 -14.38
CA GLN A 117 7.13 3.13 -15.72
C GLN A 117 6.67 4.59 -15.83
N THR A 118 7.46 5.45 -16.48
CA THR A 118 7.26 6.91 -16.46
C THR A 118 6.05 7.41 -17.25
N ASP A 119 5.51 6.59 -18.13
CA ASP A 119 4.28 6.81 -18.91
C ASP A 119 3.01 6.50 -18.11
N HIS A 120 3.13 5.77 -17.00
CA HIS A 120 2.00 5.42 -16.15
C HIS A 120 1.62 6.56 -15.18
N PRO A 121 0.32 6.87 -14.97
CA PRO A 121 -0.12 7.97 -14.11
C PRO A 121 0.42 7.96 -12.67
N LEU A 122 0.54 6.79 -12.05
CA LEU A 122 1.12 6.68 -10.70
C LEU A 122 2.60 7.10 -10.63
N SER A 123 3.29 7.14 -11.77
CA SER A 123 4.70 7.52 -11.88
C SER A 123 4.93 8.96 -12.33
N TYR A 124 3.88 9.75 -12.57
CA TYR A 124 4.03 11.11 -13.08
C TYR A 124 4.92 11.99 -12.20
N GLY A 125 5.89 12.64 -12.84
CA GLY A 125 6.89 13.49 -12.19
C GLY A 125 7.99 12.74 -11.44
N LEU A 126 8.07 11.41 -11.54
CA LEU A 126 9.20 10.61 -11.03
C LEU A 126 10.19 10.31 -12.15
N ALA A 127 11.47 10.18 -11.78
CA ALA A 127 12.48 9.62 -12.67
C ALA A 127 12.30 8.11 -12.78
N ARG A 128 12.72 7.53 -13.92
CA ARG A 128 12.69 6.07 -14.13
C ARG A 128 13.38 5.33 -12.99
N GLU A 129 14.53 5.80 -12.52
CA GLU A 129 15.18 5.25 -11.33
C GLU A 129 14.93 6.18 -10.14
N THR A 130 14.25 5.67 -9.11
CA THR A 130 13.98 6.42 -7.87
C THR A 130 14.31 5.55 -6.67
N ASN A 131 14.90 6.16 -5.64
CA ASN A 131 15.21 5.47 -4.39
C ASN A 131 13.98 5.49 -3.46
N VAL A 132 13.63 4.33 -2.91
CA VAL A 132 12.51 4.16 -1.97
C VAL A 132 13.01 3.65 -0.62
N VAL A 133 12.24 3.93 0.43
CA VAL A 133 12.50 3.36 1.77
C VAL A 133 11.78 2.00 1.87
N PHE A 134 12.57 0.94 1.99
CA PHE A 134 12.10 -0.42 2.24
C PHE A 134 12.30 -0.76 3.72
N LEU A 135 11.23 -1.16 4.41
CA LEU A 135 11.22 -1.39 5.85
C LEU A 135 10.39 -2.65 6.18
N HIS A 136 11.01 -3.83 5.99
CA HIS A 136 10.30 -5.11 5.98
C HIS A 136 9.10 -5.12 5.02
N SER A 137 9.25 -4.40 3.91
CA SER A 137 8.14 -4.13 3.01
C SER A 137 7.82 -5.32 2.11
N PRO A 138 6.61 -5.40 1.54
CA PRO A 138 6.29 -6.47 0.59
C PRO A 138 6.87 -6.18 -0.79
N ALA A 139 7.04 -7.23 -1.58
CA ALA A 139 7.33 -7.17 -3.00
C ALA A 139 6.44 -8.17 -3.72
N PHE A 140 5.97 -7.81 -4.91
CA PHE A 140 4.83 -8.50 -5.51
C PHE A 140 5.20 -9.28 -6.78
N HIS A 141 4.48 -10.38 -6.97
CA HIS A 141 4.17 -10.91 -8.27
C HIS A 141 2.73 -10.53 -8.59
N VAL A 142 2.49 -10.01 -9.79
CA VAL A 142 1.16 -9.58 -10.24
C VAL A 142 0.73 -10.49 -11.39
N ASP A 143 -0.54 -10.89 -11.39
CA ASP A 143 -1.17 -11.75 -12.38
C ASP A 143 -2.44 -11.11 -12.94
N GLN A 144 -3.00 -11.70 -14.00
CA GLN A 144 -4.26 -11.28 -14.62
C GLN A 144 -4.22 -9.80 -15.05
N ASP A 145 -5.22 -9.02 -14.66
CA ASP A 145 -5.37 -7.60 -15.03
C ASP A 145 -4.61 -6.64 -14.10
N ALA A 146 -3.86 -7.16 -13.11
CA ALA A 146 -3.03 -6.33 -12.25
C ALA A 146 -1.82 -5.77 -13.01
N VAL A 147 -1.60 -4.46 -12.91
CA VAL A 147 -0.56 -3.73 -13.62
C VAL A 147 0.63 -3.49 -12.68
N SER A 148 1.81 -3.99 -13.07
CA SER A 148 3.08 -3.69 -12.39
C SER A 148 3.60 -2.33 -12.85
N VAL A 149 3.44 -1.30 -12.02
CA VAL A 149 3.79 0.09 -12.37
C VAL A 149 5.25 0.44 -12.04
N ALA A 150 5.81 -0.22 -11.03
CA ALA A 150 7.23 -0.09 -10.73
C ALA A 150 7.81 -1.42 -10.26
N THR A 151 9.05 -1.71 -10.63
CA THR A 151 9.74 -2.96 -10.29
C THR A 151 11.10 -2.70 -9.65
N TYR A 152 11.61 -3.66 -8.88
CA TYR A 152 13.03 -3.66 -8.54
C TYR A 152 13.86 -4.08 -9.77
N PRO A 153 15.08 -3.56 -9.93
CA PRO A 153 15.98 -3.97 -11.01
C PRO A 153 16.30 -5.48 -10.97
N LEU A 154 16.79 -6.03 -12.08
CA LEU A 154 17.22 -7.45 -12.18
C LEU A 154 18.56 -7.75 -11.48
N GLN A 155 19.12 -6.77 -10.80
CA GLN A 155 20.37 -6.80 -10.07
C GLN A 155 20.16 -6.22 -8.67
N ASN A 156 21.20 -6.28 -7.82
CA ASN A 156 21.10 -5.81 -6.44
C ASN A 156 20.55 -4.36 -6.37
N PRO A 157 19.38 -4.14 -5.74
CA PRO A 157 18.76 -2.83 -5.68
C PRO A 157 19.30 -1.95 -4.55
N LEU A 158 20.21 -2.46 -3.70
CA LEU A 158 20.71 -1.70 -2.54
C LEU A 158 21.42 -0.42 -2.97
N VAL A 159 20.96 0.70 -2.42
CA VAL A 159 21.64 2.00 -2.53
C VAL A 159 22.35 2.33 -1.23
N ALA A 160 21.67 2.16 -0.10
CA ALA A 160 22.25 2.36 1.23
C ALA A 160 21.51 1.52 2.29
N GLY A 161 22.23 1.05 3.30
CA GLY A 161 21.70 0.21 4.37
C GLY A 161 22.15 -1.25 4.24
N TRP A 162 21.24 -2.17 4.56
CA TRP A 162 21.50 -3.62 4.56
C TRP A 162 20.44 -4.38 3.77
N ILE A 163 20.87 -5.39 3.01
CA ILE A 163 19.97 -6.36 2.36
C ILE A 163 20.54 -7.75 2.48
N LEU A 164 19.71 -8.69 2.92
CA LEU A 164 19.92 -10.12 2.79
C LEU A 164 18.86 -10.67 1.82
N GLY A 165 19.29 -11.48 0.84
CA GLY A 165 18.39 -12.09 -0.15
C GLY A 165 17.92 -11.14 -1.25
N ALA A 166 18.80 -10.28 -1.77
CA ALA A 166 18.45 -9.29 -2.80
C ALA A 166 17.80 -9.91 -4.05
N GLU A 167 18.19 -11.14 -4.39
CA GLU A 167 17.68 -11.92 -5.50
C GLU A 167 16.17 -12.18 -5.44
N TYR A 168 15.58 -12.19 -4.24
CA TYR A 168 14.13 -12.33 -4.09
C TYR A 168 13.36 -11.09 -4.56
N LEU A 169 14.02 -9.94 -4.68
CA LEU A 169 13.44 -8.72 -5.21
C LEU A 169 13.62 -8.57 -6.72
N HIS A 170 14.58 -9.27 -7.34
CA HIS A 170 14.94 -9.01 -8.73
C HIS A 170 13.74 -9.11 -9.69
N GLY A 171 13.44 -8.00 -10.37
CA GLY A 171 12.30 -7.89 -11.30
C GLY A 171 10.91 -7.94 -10.64
N LYS A 172 10.81 -8.05 -9.31
CA LYS A 172 9.54 -8.06 -8.60
C LYS A 172 8.92 -6.67 -8.55
N THR A 173 7.59 -6.63 -8.48
CA THR A 173 6.82 -5.40 -8.47
C THR A 173 6.90 -4.72 -7.10
N ALA A 174 7.20 -3.43 -7.10
CA ALA A 174 7.24 -2.56 -5.92
C ALA A 174 5.99 -1.68 -5.81
N LEU A 175 5.32 -1.40 -6.93
CA LEU A 175 4.08 -0.62 -7.02
C LEU A 175 3.14 -1.29 -8.01
N ALA A 176 1.93 -1.62 -7.58
CA ALA A 176 0.92 -2.25 -8.44
C ALA A 176 -0.39 -1.46 -8.42
N GLU A 177 -1.09 -1.45 -9.56
CA GLU A 177 -2.49 -1.02 -9.70
C GLU A 177 -3.32 -2.25 -10.07
N VAL A 178 -4.40 -2.50 -9.35
CA VAL A 178 -5.29 -3.65 -9.57
C VAL A 178 -6.70 -3.12 -9.82
N PRO A 179 -7.25 -3.27 -11.04
CA PRO A 179 -8.66 -2.95 -11.29
C PRO A 179 -9.57 -3.84 -10.43
N LEU A 180 -10.58 -3.25 -9.78
CA LEU A 180 -11.56 -4.01 -8.99
C LEU A 180 -12.93 -3.36 -9.08
N GLY A 181 -13.89 -4.06 -9.69
CA GLY A 181 -15.20 -3.50 -10.00
C GLY A 181 -15.08 -2.28 -10.92
N ARG A 182 -15.64 -1.14 -10.49
CA ARG A 182 -15.48 0.16 -11.18
C ARG A 182 -14.31 0.99 -10.65
N GLY A 183 -13.74 0.57 -9.52
CA GLY A 183 -12.64 1.23 -8.83
C GLY A 183 -11.34 0.49 -9.03
N ARG A 184 -10.43 0.64 -8.07
CA ARG A 184 -9.09 0.04 -8.12
C ARG A 184 -8.43 -0.03 -6.75
N VAL A 185 -7.47 -0.92 -6.64
CA VAL A 185 -6.56 -1.04 -5.50
C VAL A 185 -5.17 -0.63 -5.93
N ILE A 186 -4.53 0.25 -5.18
CA ILE A 186 -3.14 0.66 -5.36
C ILE A 186 -2.32 0.07 -4.21
N LEU A 187 -1.41 -0.83 -4.54
CA LEU A 187 -0.52 -1.50 -3.58
C LEU A 187 0.87 -0.87 -3.65
N ILE A 188 1.27 -0.16 -2.59
CA ILE A 188 2.58 0.48 -2.51
C ILE A 188 3.50 -0.34 -1.60
N GLY A 189 4.39 -1.15 -2.18
CA GLY A 189 5.30 -2.06 -1.47
C GLY A 189 6.54 -1.41 -0.85
N PHE A 190 6.42 -0.15 -0.44
CA PHE A 190 7.46 0.63 0.22
C PHE A 190 6.80 1.77 1.02
N ARG A 191 7.60 2.59 1.71
CA ARG A 191 7.10 3.69 2.55
C ARG A 191 7.14 5.04 1.80
N PRO A 192 6.16 5.40 0.95
CA PRO A 192 6.25 6.62 0.14
C PRO A 192 6.30 7.88 1.01
N GLN A 193 5.68 7.83 2.19
CA GLN A 193 5.54 8.95 3.12
C GLN A 193 6.48 8.87 4.35
N PHE A 194 7.47 7.96 4.34
CA PHE A 194 8.27 7.60 5.52
C PHE A 194 8.66 8.79 6.39
N ARG A 195 8.11 8.83 7.62
CA ARG A 195 8.36 9.86 8.66
C ARG A 195 8.23 11.31 8.20
N ALA A 196 7.47 11.55 7.15
CA ALA A 196 7.41 12.84 6.47
C ALA A 196 8.79 13.39 5.97
N GLN A 197 9.75 12.50 5.70
CA GLN A 197 11.10 12.84 5.23
C GLN A 197 11.36 12.41 3.79
N ALA A 198 10.72 11.33 3.32
CA ALA A 198 10.89 10.78 1.97
C ALA A 198 10.15 11.57 0.88
N ARG A 199 10.45 12.88 0.75
CA ARG A 199 9.76 13.80 -0.17
C ARG A 199 9.80 13.34 -1.63
N GLY A 200 10.87 12.63 -2.05
CA GLY A 200 11.00 12.10 -3.41
C GLY A 200 9.90 11.11 -3.79
N THR A 201 9.35 10.38 -2.82
CA THR A 201 8.32 9.35 -3.05
C THR A 201 6.90 9.81 -2.72
N TYR A 202 6.70 11.04 -2.24
CA TYR A 202 5.35 11.60 -2.01
C TYR A 202 4.53 11.67 -3.29
N ARG A 203 5.20 11.88 -4.43
CA ARG A 203 4.55 11.90 -5.74
C ARG A 203 3.76 10.61 -5.99
N VAL A 204 4.25 9.45 -5.56
CA VAL A 204 3.50 8.19 -5.69
C VAL A 204 2.18 8.26 -4.92
N LEU A 205 2.21 8.74 -3.67
CA LEU A 205 1.02 8.89 -2.84
C LEU A 205 0.04 9.91 -3.43
N PHE A 206 0.55 11.05 -3.93
CA PHE A 206 -0.28 12.09 -4.53
C PHE A 206 -0.88 11.63 -5.86
N ASN A 207 -0.09 10.97 -6.72
CA ASN A 207 -0.58 10.40 -7.97
C ASN A 207 -1.62 9.31 -7.71
N ALA A 208 -1.46 8.51 -6.66
CA ALA A 208 -2.47 7.52 -6.26
C ALA A 208 -3.80 8.17 -5.85
N MET A 209 -3.76 9.29 -5.12
CA MET A 209 -4.98 10.06 -4.82
C MET A 209 -5.56 10.72 -6.08
N MET A 210 -4.74 11.31 -6.94
CA MET A 210 -5.20 11.89 -8.21
C MET A 210 -5.84 10.84 -9.13
N ARG A 211 -5.32 9.60 -9.12
CA ARG A 211 -5.86 8.46 -9.86
C ARG A 211 -7.28 8.09 -9.44
N SER A 212 -7.70 8.47 -8.23
CA SER A 212 -9.07 8.25 -7.75
C SER A 212 -10.11 9.22 -8.34
N VAL A 213 -9.66 10.40 -8.77
CA VAL A 213 -10.54 11.47 -9.26
C VAL A 213 -10.48 11.60 -10.80
N LEU A 214 -9.36 11.19 -11.40
CA LEU A 214 -9.15 11.23 -12.84
C LEU A 214 -9.54 9.88 -13.47
N LEU A 215 -10.60 9.91 -14.28
CA LEU A 215 -11.15 8.79 -15.07
C LEU A 215 -10.05 8.04 -15.85
#